data_AF-A0A3D9IWN2-F1
#
_entry.id   AF-A0A3D9IWN2-F1
#
_cell.length_a   1.000
_cell.length_b   1.000
_cell.length_c   1.000
_cell.angle_alpha   90.00
_cell.angle_beta   90.00
_cell.angle_gamma   90.00
#
_symmetry.space_group_name_H-M   'P 1'
#
loop_
_entity.id
_entity.type
_entity.pdbx_description
1 polymer ?
#
loop_
_entity_poly.entity_id
_entity_poly.type
_entity_poly.pdbx_seq_one_letter_code
_entity_poly.pdbx_strand_id
1 'polypeptide(L)'
;MQRIKINYNLYSFCLVLMCILSSSYSLYSNIHNTWLITPPNYMILILCILAFVFGIKGFKNNTKWWQKTGSSISVLLSFVMSIILLLVILFTSYFSSGQKIINTIHSPDNEFTIVFYSWNAGAMGTFGIRGELLGPLWFKKRIYYQVRTEKVDVEWINAHEISINNYILNLDKGETYGYSNS
;
A
#
# COMPACT_ATOMS: atom_id res chain seq x y z
N MET A 1 -1.61 4.26 44.40
CA MET A 1 -1.36 4.46 42.96
C MET A 1 -1.08 3.11 42.31
N GLN A 2 -2.09 2.46 41.71
CA GLN A 2 -1.89 1.18 41.01
C GLN A 2 -0.96 1.41 39.81
N ARG A 3 0.25 0.84 39.82
CA ARG A 3 1.12 0.80 38.65
C ARG A 3 0.42 -0.03 37.59
N ILE A 4 -0.05 0.63 36.52
CA ILE A 4 -0.50 -0.03 35.30
C ILE A 4 0.65 -0.94 34.85
N LYS A 5 0.44 -2.26 34.94
CA LYS A 5 1.44 -3.25 34.55
C LYS A 5 1.37 -3.36 33.04
N ILE A 6 2.23 -2.59 32.36
CA ILE A 6 2.30 -2.57 30.89
C ILE A 6 2.68 -3.97 30.42
N ASN A 7 1.75 -4.65 29.74
CA ASN A 7 1.95 -6.00 29.26
C ASN A 7 2.47 -5.95 27.81
N TYR A 8 3.78 -5.77 27.66
CA TYR A 8 4.46 -5.60 26.37
C TYR A 8 4.17 -6.72 25.35
N ASN A 9 3.90 -7.95 25.83
CA ASN A 9 3.53 -9.07 24.97
C ASN A 9 2.16 -8.86 24.30
N LEU A 10 1.19 -8.28 25.02
CA LEU A 10 -0.14 -7.97 24.47
C LEU A 10 -0.04 -6.86 23.41
N TYR A 11 0.79 -5.83 23.65
CA TYR A 11 1.05 -4.78 22.67
C TYR A 11 1.74 -5.30 21.41
N SER A 12 2.75 -6.16 21.55
CA SER A 12 3.42 -6.80 20.41
C SER A 12 2.42 -7.65 19.60
N PHE A 13 1.57 -8.43 20.27
CA PHE A 13 0.51 -9.21 19.62
C PHE A 13 -0.50 -8.33 18.87
N CYS A 14 -1.00 -7.26 19.50
CA CYS A 14 -1.92 -6.32 18.86
C CYS A 14 -1.30 -5.63 17.64
N LEU A 15 -0.01 -5.25 17.71
CA LEU A 15 0.70 -4.65 16.58
C LEU A 15 0.83 -5.62 15.41
N VAL A 16 1.17 -6.88 15.67
CA VAL A 16 1.23 -7.92 14.62
C VAL A 16 -0.13 -8.14 13.98
N LEU A 17 -1.21 -8.18 14.78
CA LEU A 17 -2.58 -8.32 14.27
C LEU A 17 -2.96 -7.15 13.35
N MET A 18 -2.61 -5.91 13.73
CA MET A 18 -2.84 -4.72 12.90
C MET A 18 -2.05 -4.77 11.58
N CYS A 19 -0.81 -5.26 11.60
CA CYS A 19 -0.02 -5.46 10.38
C CYS A 19 -0.65 -6.50 9.45
N ILE A 20 -1.16 -7.61 10.00
CA ILE A 20 -1.84 -8.65 9.21
C ILE A 20 -3.11 -8.07 8.57
N LEU A 21 -3.98 -7.42 9.35
CA LEU A 21 -5.21 -6.82 8.83
C LEU A 21 -4.94 -5.79 7.73
N SER A 22 -3.92 -4.95 7.91
CA SER A 22 -3.52 -3.95 6.91
C SER A 22 -2.98 -4.60 5.63
N SER A 23 -2.19 -5.67 5.76
CA SER A 23 -1.67 -6.44 4.63
C SER A 23 -2.78 -7.15 3.86
N SER A 24 -3.70 -7.80 4.57
CA SER A 24 -4.88 -8.44 3.99
C SER A 24 -5.78 -7.44 3.27
N TYR A 25 -6.01 -6.25 3.85
CA TYR A 25 -6.75 -5.18 3.20
C TYR A 25 -6.05 -4.70 1.92
N SER A 26 -4.73 -4.49 1.97
CA SER A 26 -3.95 -4.06 0.80
C SER A 26 -4.05 -5.08 -0.35
N LEU A 27 -3.98 -6.37 -0.03
CA LEU A 27 -4.14 -7.45 -1.01
C LEU A 27 -5.56 -7.49 -1.59
N TYR A 28 -6.59 -7.43 -0.74
CA TYR A 28 -7.98 -7.36 -1.17
C TYR A 28 -8.24 -6.16 -2.09
N SER A 29 -7.72 -5.00 -1.70
CA SER A 29 -7.86 -3.76 -2.47
C SER A 29 -7.16 -3.82 -3.82
N ASN A 30 -6.00 -4.47 -3.89
CA ASN A 30 -5.27 -4.65 -5.14
C ASN A 30 -6.04 -5.51 -6.13
N ILE A 31 -6.69 -6.58 -5.67
CA ILE A 31 -7.47 -7.49 -6.51
C ILE A 31 -8.74 -6.80 -7.02
N HIS A 32 -9.45 -6.10 -6.14
CA HIS A 32 -10.74 -5.47 -6.49
C HIS A 32 -10.61 -4.02 -7.00
N ASN A 33 -9.39 -3.53 -7.25
CA ASN A 33 -9.10 -2.16 -7.66
C ASN A 33 -9.80 -1.09 -6.81
N THR A 34 -9.96 -1.35 -5.51
CA THR A 34 -10.55 -0.39 -4.58
C THR A 34 -9.48 0.59 -4.10
N TRP A 35 -9.80 1.43 -3.11
CA TRP A 35 -8.86 2.35 -2.50
C TRP A 35 -7.65 1.61 -1.90
N LEU A 36 -6.52 1.72 -2.57
CA LEU A 36 -5.27 1.18 -2.11
C LEU A 36 -4.76 2.09 -0.99
N ILE A 37 -4.63 1.53 0.21
CA ILE A 37 -3.75 2.14 1.20
C ILE A 37 -2.36 1.93 0.62
N THR A 38 -1.66 3.03 0.39
CA THR A 38 -0.22 3.01 0.19
C THR A 38 0.38 3.37 1.54
N PRO A 39 0.50 2.45 2.53
CA PRO A 39 1.49 2.72 3.55
C PRO A 39 2.80 2.85 2.78
N PRO A 40 3.53 3.97 2.92
CA PRO A 40 4.92 3.99 2.49
C PRO A 40 5.53 2.74 3.14
N ASN A 41 6.13 1.84 2.37
CA ASN A 41 6.69 0.58 2.88
C ASN A 41 7.49 0.77 4.20
N TYR A 42 8.05 1.96 4.38
CA TYR A 42 8.67 2.49 5.60
C TYR A 42 7.77 2.50 6.86
N MET A 43 6.47 2.77 6.79
CA MET A 43 5.54 2.76 7.92
C MET A 43 5.33 1.35 8.48
N ILE A 44 5.14 0.36 7.60
CA ILE A 44 5.07 -1.07 8.01
C ILE A 44 6.40 -1.49 8.64
N LEU A 45 7.52 -1.05 8.06
CA LEU A 45 8.85 -1.31 8.59
C LEU A 45 9.02 -0.70 10.01
N ILE A 46 8.59 0.54 10.23
CA ILE A 46 8.59 1.18 11.56
C ILE A 46 7.74 0.39 12.55
N LEU A 47 6.53 -0.04 12.17
CA LEU A 47 5.66 -0.86 13.02
C LEU A 47 6.31 -2.21 13.37
N CYS A 48 6.98 -2.85 12.41
CA CYS A 48 7.75 -4.08 12.65
C CYS A 48 8.92 -3.85 13.61
N ILE A 49 9.69 -2.77 13.46
CA ILE A 49 10.78 -2.41 14.39
C ILE A 49 10.22 -2.20 15.80
N LEU A 50 9.11 -1.46 15.94
CA LEU A 50 8.46 -1.23 17.23
C LEU A 50 7.98 -2.53 17.86
N ALA A 51 7.33 -3.40 17.09
CA ALA A 51 6.88 -4.72 17.54
C ALA A 51 8.05 -5.59 18.01
N PHE A 52 9.19 -5.54 17.30
CA PHE A 52 10.41 -6.25 17.66
C PHE A 52 11.03 -5.73 18.97
N VAL A 53 11.14 -4.41 19.13
CA VAL A 53 11.63 -3.78 20.38
C VAL A 53 10.75 -4.15 21.58
N PHE A 54 9.42 -4.13 21.41
CA PHE A 54 8.50 -4.56 22.46
C PHE A 54 8.60 -6.06 22.74
N GLY A 55 8.82 -6.89 21.72
CA GLY A 55 9.09 -8.32 21.87
C GLY A 55 10.33 -8.61 22.72
N ILE A 56 11.46 -7.93 22.45
CA ILE A 56 12.69 -8.06 23.23
C ILE A 56 12.47 -7.63 24.69
N LYS A 57 11.81 -6.49 24.92
CA LYS A 57 11.49 -6.00 26.27
C LYS A 57 10.57 -6.96 27.03
N GLY A 58 9.60 -7.57 26.35
CA GLY A 58 8.71 -8.59 26.91
C GLY A 58 9.46 -9.87 27.32
N PHE A 59 10.44 -10.29 26.52
CA PHE A 59 11.26 -11.47 26.81
C PHE A 59 12.14 -11.31 28.06
N LYS A 60 12.70 -10.11 28.26
CA LYS A 60 13.56 -9.79 29.42
C LYS A 60 12.81 -9.85 30.77
N ASN A 61 11.48 -9.80 30.77
CA ASN A 61 10.67 -9.66 31.99
C ASN A 61 9.93 -10.94 32.45
N ASN A 62 10.09 -12.08 31.77
CA ASN A 62 9.36 -13.32 32.09
C ASN A 62 10.29 -14.42 32.64
N THR A 63 10.11 -14.76 33.93
CA THR A 63 10.90 -15.76 34.66
C THR A 63 10.34 -17.20 34.59
N LYS A 64 9.12 -17.40 34.07
CA LYS A 64 8.49 -18.74 33.99
C LYS A 64 8.68 -19.39 32.61
N TRP A 65 9.20 -20.62 32.61
CA TRP A 65 9.60 -21.38 31.40
C TRP A 65 8.47 -21.58 30.37
N TRP A 66 7.22 -21.78 30.80
CA TRP A 66 6.04 -21.85 29.91
C TRP A 66 5.68 -20.52 29.22
N GLN A 67 6.02 -19.38 29.82
CA GLN A 67 5.86 -18.06 29.18
C GLN A 67 7.06 -17.71 28.28
N LYS A 68 8.19 -18.40 28.50
CA LYS A 68 9.42 -18.28 27.73
C LYS A 68 9.30 -18.95 26.36
N THR A 69 8.64 -20.11 26.28
CA THR A 69 8.43 -20.84 25.02
C THR A 69 7.47 -20.13 24.05
N GLY A 70 6.33 -19.60 24.54
CA GLY A 70 5.40 -18.81 23.72
C GLY A 70 5.96 -17.46 23.27
N SER A 71 6.73 -16.80 24.14
CA SER A 71 7.37 -15.51 23.82
C SER A 71 8.48 -15.67 22.78
N SER A 72 9.30 -16.72 22.84
CA SER A 72 10.32 -17.01 21.80
C SER A 72 9.71 -17.23 20.41
N ILE A 73 8.58 -17.94 20.33
CA ILE A 73 7.89 -18.18 19.05
C ILE A 73 7.36 -16.87 18.47
N SER A 74 6.79 -15.99 19.29
CA SER A 74 6.31 -14.68 18.83
C SER A 74 7.46 -13.78 18.33
N VAL A 75 8.64 -13.85 18.95
CA VAL A 75 9.83 -13.10 18.51
C VAL A 75 10.38 -13.68 17.21
N LEU A 76 10.48 -15.00 17.09
CA LEU A 76 10.94 -15.68 15.88
C LEU A 76 10.01 -15.40 14.69
N LEU A 77 8.69 -15.49 14.91
CA LEU A 77 7.69 -15.20 13.89
C LEU A 77 7.73 -13.74 13.45
N SER A 78 7.89 -12.80 14.40
CA SER A 78 8.04 -11.38 14.08
C SER A 78 9.31 -11.10 13.28
N PHE A 79 10.41 -11.78 13.61
CA PHE A 79 11.68 -11.66 12.88
C PHE A 79 11.58 -12.21 11.46
N VAL A 80 10.98 -13.38 11.28
CA VAL A 80 10.72 -13.98 9.95
C VAL A 80 9.81 -13.07 9.12
N MET A 81 8.71 -12.56 9.69
CA MET A 81 7.82 -11.63 8.98
C MET A 81 8.54 -10.33 8.59
N SER A 82 9.42 -9.81 9.45
CA SER A 82 10.22 -8.63 9.12
C SER A 82 11.18 -8.88 7.95
N ILE A 83 11.81 -10.06 7.88
CA ILE A 83 12.69 -10.44 6.76
C ILE A 83 11.89 -10.59 5.47
N ILE A 84 10.73 -11.25 5.52
CA ILE A 84 9.86 -11.42 4.34
C ILE A 84 9.41 -10.06 3.82
N LEU A 85 8.98 -9.15 4.71
CA LEU A 85 8.60 -7.79 4.34
C LEU A 85 9.77 -7.03 3.71
N LEU A 86 10.97 -7.13 4.30
CA LEU A 86 12.16 -6.48 3.76
C LEU A 86 12.50 -7.01 2.36
N LEU A 87 12.40 -8.32 2.13
CA LEU A 87 12.59 -8.93 0.81
C LEU A 87 11.55 -8.43 -0.19
N VAL A 88 10.27 -8.35 0.20
CA VAL A 88 9.21 -7.79 -0.65
C VAL A 88 9.48 -6.32 -1.00
N ILE A 89 9.96 -5.52 -0.05
CA ILE A 89 10.29 -4.11 -0.29
C ILE A 89 11.46 -3.98 -1.27
N LEU A 90 12.52 -4.75 -1.08
CA LEU A 90 13.66 -4.74 -2.01
C LEU A 90 13.21 -5.18 -3.39
N PHE A 91 12.49 -6.30 -3.49
CA PHE A 91 11.99 -6.84 -4.75
C PHE A 91 11.10 -5.83 -5.49
N THR A 92 10.11 -5.25 -4.80
CA THR A 92 9.23 -4.24 -5.40
C THR A 92 9.97 -2.97 -5.81
N SER A 93 10.97 -2.53 -5.04
CA SER A 93 11.76 -1.33 -5.37
C SER A 93 12.63 -1.55 -6.62
N TYR A 94 13.25 -2.73 -6.77
CA TYR A 94 14.01 -3.09 -7.96
C TYR A 94 13.11 -3.18 -9.20
N PHE A 95 11.92 -3.77 -9.08
CA PHE A 95 10.96 -3.92 -10.19
C PHE A 95 10.16 -2.64 -10.50
N SER A 96 10.08 -1.69 -9.56
CA SER A 96 9.39 -0.41 -9.77
C SER A 96 10.16 0.57 -10.67
N SER A 97 11.40 0.26 -11.05
CA SER A 97 12.25 1.10 -11.91
C SER A 97 11.68 1.34 -13.32
N GLY A 98 10.71 0.54 -13.76
CA GLY A 98 10.05 0.70 -15.06
C GLY A 98 8.86 1.67 -15.08
N GLN A 99 8.48 2.26 -13.94
CA GLN A 99 7.36 3.21 -13.85
C GLN A 99 7.88 4.65 -13.79
N LYS A 100 7.42 5.49 -14.71
CA LYS A 100 7.79 6.91 -14.80
C LYS A 100 6.54 7.77 -14.77
N ILE A 101 6.56 8.81 -13.94
CA ILE A 101 5.50 9.84 -13.94
C ILE A 101 5.58 10.60 -15.27
N ILE A 102 4.46 10.64 -15.99
CA ILE A 102 4.33 11.38 -17.26
C ILE A 102 3.66 12.72 -17.01
N ASN A 103 2.57 12.73 -16.24
CA ASN A 103 1.76 13.91 -16.03
C ASN A 103 1.10 13.89 -14.64
N THR A 104 0.86 15.06 -14.08
CA THR A 104 0.07 15.26 -12.86
C THR A 104 -0.86 16.42 -13.10
N ILE A 105 -2.14 16.20 -12.88
CA ILE A 105 -3.19 17.18 -13.15
C ILE A 105 -4.10 17.33 -11.93
N HIS A 106 -4.70 18.51 -11.83
CA HIS A 106 -5.65 18.86 -10.79
C HIS A 106 -6.99 19.17 -11.43
N SER A 107 -8.09 18.87 -10.74
CA SER A 107 -9.42 19.31 -11.16
C SER A 107 -9.51 20.84 -11.12
N PRO A 108 -10.42 21.46 -11.90
CA PRO A 108 -10.62 22.90 -11.91
C PRO A 108 -10.86 23.54 -10.53
N ASP A 109 -11.42 22.79 -9.59
CA ASP A 109 -11.70 23.18 -8.21
C ASP A 109 -10.64 22.69 -7.19
N ASN A 110 -9.59 22.00 -7.66
CA ASN A 110 -8.54 21.34 -6.87
C ASN A 110 -9.01 20.25 -5.90
N GLU A 111 -10.23 19.72 -6.03
CA GLU A 111 -10.68 18.58 -5.21
C GLU A 111 -10.00 17.26 -5.58
N PHE A 112 -9.72 17.03 -6.86
CA PHE A 112 -9.12 15.81 -7.36
C PHE A 112 -7.72 16.05 -7.91
N THR A 113 -6.79 15.16 -7.57
CA THR A 113 -5.45 15.13 -8.17
C THR A 113 -5.20 13.77 -8.79
N ILE A 114 -4.83 13.75 -10.07
CA ILE A 114 -4.57 12.52 -10.82
C ILE A 114 -3.12 12.52 -11.28
N VAL A 115 -2.43 11.41 -11.02
CA VAL A 115 -1.07 11.17 -11.47
C VAL A 115 -1.06 10.06 -12.52
N PHE A 116 -0.46 10.35 -13.67
CA PHE A 116 -0.29 9.40 -14.75
C PHE A 116 1.13 8.84 -14.80
N TYR A 117 1.22 7.53 -14.90
CA TYR A 117 2.46 6.77 -14.96
C TYR A 117 2.55 6.01 -16.27
N SER A 118 3.66 6.14 -16.99
CA SER A 118 4.04 5.21 -18.05
C SER A 118 4.75 4.04 -17.40
N TRP A 119 4.42 2.83 -17.82
CA TRP A 119 5.14 1.65 -17.42
C TRP A 119 5.60 0.89 -18.66
N ASN A 120 6.81 0.33 -18.59
CA ASN A 120 7.37 -0.52 -19.63
C ASN A 120 7.98 -1.76 -18.97
N ALA A 121 7.49 -2.94 -19.33
CA ALA A 121 7.96 -4.22 -18.79
C ALA A 121 9.20 -4.79 -19.53
N GLY A 122 9.85 -4.01 -20.39
CA GLY A 122 11.09 -4.36 -21.08
C GLY A 122 10.89 -5.14 -22.37
N ALA A 123 11.97 -5.77 -22.88
CA ALA A 123 12.05 -6.32 -24.24
C ALA A 123 10.99 -7.39 -24.60
N MET A 124 10.47 -8.13 -23.61
CA MET A 124 9.40 -9.12 -23.80
C MET A 124 8.08 -8.70 -23.16
N GLY A 125 8.04 -7.51 -22.55
CA GLY A 125 6.93 -7.01 -21.78
C GLY A 125 6.02 -6.09 -22.58
N THR A 126 4.80 -5.91 -22.10
CA THR A 126 3.92 -4.84 -22.59
C THR A 126 4.32 -3.50 -21.99
N PHE A 127 3.80 -2.43 -22.57
CA PHE A 127 3.91 -1.08 -22.05
C PHE A 127 2.53 -0.45 -22.00
N GLY A 128 2.39 0.65 -21.28
CA GLY A 128 1.12 1.36 -21.22
C GLY A 128 1.14 2.52 -20.25
N ILE A 129 -0.06 3.04 -20.01
CA ILE A 129 -0.31 4.16 -19.11
C ILE A 129 -1.26 3.72 -18.02
N ARG A 130 -1.00 4.17 -16.79
CA ARG A 130 -1.87 4.04 -15.63
C ARG A 130 -2.17 5.41 -15.06
N GLY A 131 -3.44 5.70 -14.77
CA GLY A 131 -3.87 6.85 -14.00
C GLY A 131 -4.26 6.46 -12.58
N GLU A 132 -3.69 7.14 -11.59
CA GLU A 132 -4.01 6.97 -10.17
C GLU A 132 -4.59 8.28 -9.62
N LEU A 133 -5.78 8.20 -9.04
CA LEU A 133 -6.42 9.27 -8.27
C LEU A 133 -5.84 9.30 -6.86
N LEU A 134 -5.30 10.44 -6.44
CA LEU A 134 -4.82 10.66 -5.08
C LEU A 134 -6.01 10.98 -4.17
N GLY A 135 -6.15 10.19 -3.12
CA GLY A 135 -7.12 10.41 -2.06
C GLY A 135 -6.48 11.13 -0.86
N PRO A 136 -7.28 11.38 0.19
CA PRO A 136 -6.75 11.97 1.42
C PRO A 136 -5.69 11.07 2.06
N LEU A 137 -4.73 11.70 2.73
CA LEU A 137 -3.59 11.02 3.38
C LEU A 137 -2.76 10.20 2.38
N TRP A 138 -2.91 8.87 2.40
CA TRP A 138 -2.04 7.90 1.71
C TRP A 138 -2.85 6.95 0.84
N PHE A 139 -4.13 7.27 0.63
CA PHE A 139 -5.03 6.51 -0.21
C PHE A 139 -4.81 6.89 -1.66
N LYS A 140 -4.82 5.89 -2.52
CA LYS A 140 -4.85 6.09 -3.96
C LYS A 140 -5.80 5.10 -4.61
N LYS A 141 -6.46 5.51 -5.68
CA LYS A 141 -7.35 4.66 -6.45
C LYS A 141 -6.88 4.60 -7.88
N ARG A 142 -6.79 3.39 -8.45
CA ARG A 142 -6.49 3.24 -9.87
C ARG A 142 -7.78 3.49 -10.65
N ILE A 143 -7.76 4.48 -11.54
CA ILE A 143 -8.94 4.88 -12.31
C ILE A 143 -8.79 4.61 -13.80
N TYR A 144 -7.56 4.46 -14.28
CA TYR A 144 -7.29 4.32 -15.70
C TYR A 144 -6.14 3.35 -15.96
N TYR A 145 -6.32 2.46 -16.93
CA TYR A 145 -5.28 1.57 -17.41
C TYR A 145 -5.44 1.28 -18.90
N GLN A 146 -4.43 1.64 -19.69
CA GLN A 146 -4.42 1.35 -21.11
C GLN A 146 -3.07 0.74 -21.51
N VAL A 147 -3.13 -0.39 -22.19
CA VAL A 147 -1.97 -1.12 -22.70
C VAL A 147 -1.62 -0.62 -24.11
N ARG A 148 -0.36 -0.73 -24.52
CA ARG A 148 0.19 -0.31 -25.84
C ARG A 148 -0.07 1.16 -26.16
N THR A 149 0.01 2.02 -25.16
CA THR A 149 -0.19 3.47 -25.30
C THR A 149 1.00 4.20 -24.69
N GLU A 150 1.54 5.19 -25.41
CA GLU A 150 2.72 5.95 -24.98
C GLU A 150 2.40 7.38 -24.53
N LYS A 151 1.30 7.95 -25.05
CA LYS A 151 0.85 9.30 -24.75
C LYS A 151 -0.51 9.28 -24.08
N VAL A 152 -0.69 10.17 -23.11
CA VAL A 152 -1.98 10.41 -22.49
C VAL A 152 -2.42 11.81 -22.88
N ASP A 153 -3.60 11.90 -23.48
CA ASP A 153 -4.31 13.14 -23.69
C ASP A 153 -5.41 13.25 -22.64
N VAL A 154 -5.45 14.38 -21.93
CA VAL A 154 -6.30 14.54 -20.77
C VAL A 154 -6.94 15.93 -20.76
N GLU A 155 -8.26 15.94 -20.67
CA GLU A 155 -9.07 17.15 -20.62
C GLU A 155 -10.14 17.01 -19.55
N TRP A 156 -10.27 18.03 -18.69
CA TRP A 156 -11.37 18.10 -17.73
C TRP A 156 -12.62 18.64 -18.43
N ILE A 157 -13.70 17.87 -18.39
CA ILE A 157 -15.00 18.30 -18.93
C ILE A 157 -15.71 19.18 -17.90
N ASN A 158 -15.57 18.83 -16.61
CA ASN A 158 -16.03 19.62 -15.47
C ASN A 158 -15.19 19.26 -14.23
N ALA A 159 -15.61 19.69 -13.04
CA ALA A 159 -14.90 19.41 -11.78
C ALA A 159 -14.76 17.90 -11.43
N HIS A 160 -15.71 17.07 -11.88
CA HIS A 160 -15.84 15.67 -11.46
C HIS A 160 -15.72 14.67 -12.62
N GLU A 161 -15.69 15.16 -13.87
CA GLU A 161 -15.63 14.35 -15.08
C GLU A 161 -14.41 14.71 -15.91
N ILE A 162 -13.70 13.66 -16.33
CA ILE A 162 -12.44 13.78 -17.05
C ILE A 162 -12.45 12.90 -18.29
N SER A 163 -11.97 13.46 -19.41
CA SER A 163 -11.69 12.73 -20.64
C SER A 163 -10.22 12.31 -20.64
N ILE A 164 -9.95 11.01 -20.75
CA ILE A 164 -8.60 10.43 -20.83
C ILE A 164 -8.54 9.60 -22.11
N ASN A 165 -7.76 10.03 -23.11
CA ASN A 165 -7.69 9.40 -24.44
C ASN A 165 -9.07 9.10 -25.05
N ASN A 166 -9.97 10.09 -25.04
CA ASN A 166 -11.36 10.01 -25.50
C ASN A 166 -12.30 9.12 -24.66
N TYR A 167 -11.86 8.64 -23.48
CA TYR A 167 -12.72 7.96 -22.51
C TYR A 167 -13.12 8.92 -21.40
N ILE A 168 -14.43 9.14 -21.26
CA ILE A 168 -14.98 9.99 -20.21
C ILE A 168 -15.19 9.13 -18.96
N LEU A 169 -14.65 9.59 -17.83
CA LEU A 169 -14.81 8.97 -16.52
C LEU A 169 -15.43 9.97 -15.54
N ASN A 170 -16.50 9.54 -14.88
CA ASN A 170 -17.08 10.28 -13.75
C ASN A 170 -16.47 9.81 -12.43
N LEU A 171 -15.72 10.70 -11.78
CA LEU A 171 -14.95 10.40 -10.57
C LEU A 171 -15.85 10.22 -9.33
N ASP A 172 -16.98 10.92 -9.26
CA ASP A 172 -17.96 10.80 -8.15
C ASP A 172 -18.63 9.42 -8.15
N LYS A 173 -18.98 8.93 -9.33
CA LYS A 173 -19.50 7.56 -9.51
C LYS A 173 -18.41 6.51 -9.33
N GLY A 174 -17.15 6.93 -9.23
CA GLY A 174 -16.01 6.06 -9.05
C GLY A 174 -15.73 5.19 -10.28
N GLU A 175 -16.09 5.66 -11.47
CA GLU A 175 -15.89 4.97 -12.74
C GLU A 175 -14.40 4.73 -13.02
N THR A 176 -14.11 3.63 -13.71
CA THR A 176 -12.74 3.25 -14.05
C THR A 176 -12.68 2.68 -15.46
N TYR A 177 -11.57 2.91 -16.15
CA TYR A 177 -11.31 2.34 -17.47
C TYR A 177 -10.13 1.35 -17.42
N GLY A 178 -10.26 0.23 -18.14
CA GLY A 178 -9.24 -0.83 -18.20
C GLY A 178 -9.20 -1.77 -17.00
N TYR A 179 -10.08 -1.56 -16.02
CA TYR A 179 -10.20 -2.36 -14.80
C TYR A 179 -11.54 -3.10 -14.68
N SER A 180 -12.33 -3.18 -15.76
CA SER A 180 -13.64 -3.85 -15.76
C SER A 180 -13.52 -5.32 -15.35
N ASN A 181 -14.34 -5.71 -14.36
CA ASN A 181 -14.61 -7.07 -13.92
C ASN A 181 -14.93 -8.00 -15.10
N SER A 182 -14.31 -9.18 -15.11
CA SER A 182 -15.07 -10.42 -15.32
C SER A 182 -15.98 -10.65 -14.12
#